data_AF-A0A6J7N6W5-F1
#
_entry.id   AF-A0A6J7N6W5-F1
#
_cell.length_a   1.000
_cell.length_b   1.000
_cell.length_c   1.000
_cell.angle_alpha   90.00
_cell.angle_beta   90.00
_cell.angle_gamma   90.00
#
_symmetry.space_group_name_H-M   'P 1'
#
loop_
_entity.id
_entity.type
_entity.pdbx_description
1 polymer ?
#
loop_
_entity_poly.entity_id
_entity_poly.type
_entity_poly.pdbx_seq_one_letter_code
_entity_poly.pdbx_strand_id
1 'polypeptide(L)' 'MDVYVDGRYIHTTGAVVPRADVGAVFSGYGEQHGFWARVPVGPGLHTVCLWGISVLADPPALLGCRVA' A
#
# COMPACT_ATOMS: atom_id res chain seq x y z
N MET A 1 -2.75 -0.88 -3.73
CA MET A 1 -2.69 -0.59 -2.28
C MET A 1 -3.53 0.64 -2.02
N ASP A 2 -4.40 0.56 -1.02
CA ASP A 2 -5.25 1.67 -0.60
C ASP A 2 -4.65 2.37 0.62
N VAL A 3 -4.74 3.70 0.62
CA VAL A 3 -4.30 4.59 1.69
C VAL A 3 -5.52 5.13 2.41
N TYR A 4 -5.54 4.96 3.73
CA TYR A 4 -6.53 5.53 4.61
C TYR A 4 -5.86 6.51 5.58
N VAL A 5 -6.50 7.65 5.82
CA VAL A 5 -6.10 8.63 6.83
C VAL A 5 -7.28 8.80 7.79
N ASP A 6 -7.03 8.57 9.07
CA ASP A 6 -8.05 8.61 10.14
C ASP A 6 -9.29 7.77 9.82
N GLY A 7 -9.06 6.59 9.22
CA GLY A 7 -10.12 5.66 8.82
C GLY A 7 -10.85 6.01 7.53
N ARG A 8 -10.53 7.13 6.87
CA ARG A 8 -11.13 7.54 5.60
C ARG A 8 -10.26 7.16 4.42
N TYR A 9 -10.85 6.58 3.38
CA TYR A 9 -10.18 6.31 2.10
C TYR A 9 -9.71 7.63 1.47
N ILE A 10 -8.43 7.68 1.07
CA ILE A 10 -7.81 8.85 0.43
C ILE A 10 -7.36 8.54 -1.00
N HIS A 11 -6.71 7.39 -1.22
CA HIS A 11 -6.03 7.12 -2.48
C HIS A 11 -5.76 5.63 -2.71
N THR A 12 -5.72 5.21 -3.96
CA THR A 12 -5.22 3.89 -4.39
C THR A 12 -4.00 4.09 -5.28
N THR A 13 -2.93 3.34 -5.02
CA THR A 13 -1.74 3.27 -5.88
C THR A 13 -1.48 1.83 -6.35
N GLY A 14 -0.95 1.69 -7.55
CA GLY A 14 -0.56 0.39 -8.12
C GLY A 14 0.73 -0.16 -7.51
N ALA A 15 0.92 -1.47 -7.62
CA ALA A 15 2.18 -2.12 -7.30
C ALA A 15 3.14 -1.92 -8.48
N VAL A 16 3.86 -0.80 -8.50
CA VAL A 16 4.69 -0.39 -9.64
C VAL A 16 6.14 -0.10 -9.27
N VAL A 17 6.45 -0.06 -7.97
CA VAL A 17 7.82 0.18 -7.50
C VAL A 17 8.56 -1.16 -7.50
N PRO A 18 9.73 -1.27 -8.16
CA PRO A 18 10.49 -2.52 -8.18
C PRO A 18 10.95 -2.95 -6.79
N ARG A 19 10.73 -4.24 -6.50
CA ARG A 19 11.17 -4.97 -5.31
C ARG A 19 11.73 -6.31 -5.76
N ALA A 20 12.98 -6.31 -6.19
CA ALA A 20 13.67 -7.50 -6.68
C ALA A 20 13.73 -8.61 -5.62
N ASP A 21 13.81 -8.26 -4.34
CA ASP A 21 13.73 -9.19 -3.22
C ASP A 21 12.38 -9.91 -3.16
N VAL A 22 11.28 -9.21 -3.44
CA VAL A 22 9.95 -9.82 -3.54
C VAL A 22 9.84 -10.65 -4.82
N GLY A 23 10.30 -10.14 -5.96
CA GLY A 23 10.30 -10.86 -7.23
C GLY A 23 11.13 -12.16 -7.20
N ALA A 24 12.22 -12.20 -6.42
CA ALA A 24 13.04 -13.40 -6.25
C ALA A 24 12.31 -14.51 -5.48
N VAL A 25 11.49 -14.16 -4.49
CA VAL A 25 10.69 -15.12 -3.70
C VAL A 25 9.40 -15.52 -4.44
N PHE A 26 8.78 -14.57 -5.14
CA PHE A 26 7.49 -14.72 -5.83
C PHE A 26 7.64 -14.57 -7.36
N SER A 27 8.49 -15.41 -7.95
CA SER A 27 8.92 -15.28 -9.36
C SER A 27 7.79 -15.25 -10.39
N GLY A 28 6.66 -15.91 -10.13
CA GLY A 28 5.49 -15.91 -11.02
C GLY A 28 4.77 -14.56 -11.15
N TYR A 29 5.03 -13.63 -10.22
CA TYR A 29 4.38 -12.31 -10.18
C TYR A 29 5.30 -11.17 -10.63
N GLY A 30 6.61 -11.38 -10.66
CA GLY A 30 7.60 -10.36 -11.05
C GLY A 30 7.89 -9.33 -9.96
N GLU A 31 8.84 -8.43 -10.21
CA GLU A 31 9.38 -7.52 -9.18
C GLU A 31 8.56 -6.25 -8.94
N GLN A 32 7.58 -5.94 -9.79
CA GLN A 32 6.73 -4.74 -9.64
C GLN A 32 5.67 -4.96 -8.55
N HIS A 33 6.14 -5.05 -7.30
CA HIS A 33 5.34 -5.39 -6.12
C HIS A 33 5.56 -4.43 -4.94
N GLY A 34 6.33 -3.36 -5.14
CA GLY A 34 6.45 -2.26 -4.19
C GLY A 34 5.42 -1.15 -4.47
N PHE A 35 5.21 -0.33 -3.44
CA PHE A 35 4.25 0.77 -3.48
C PHE A 35 4.92 2.09 -3.10
N TRP A 36 4.46 3.17 -3.72
CA TRP A 36 4.76 4.53 -3.32
C TRP A 36 3.50 5.38 -3.51
N ALA A 37 3.27 6.29 -2.57
CA ALA A 37 2.20 7.28 -2.63
C ALA A 37 2.62 8.53 -1.88
N ARG A 38 2.14 9.69 -2.36
CA ARG A 38 2.17 10.95 -1.62
C ARG A 38 0.72 11.37 -1.39
N VAL A 39 0.33 11.49 -0.13
CA VAL A 39 -1.01 11.91 0.27
C VAL A 39 -0.91 13.22 1.05
N PRO A 40 -1.69 14.25 0.67
CA PRO A 40 -1.76 15.47 1.45
C PRO A 40 -2.52 15.21 2.76
N VAL A 41 -1.94 15.66 3.87
CA VAL A 41 -2.54 15.61 5.21
C VAL A 41 -2.49 17.00 5.81
N GLY A 42 -3.50 17.33 6.62
CA GLY A 42 -3.56 18.59 7.35
C GLY A 42 -2.51 18.64 8.47
N PRO A 43 -2.36 19.79 9.15
CA PRO A 43 -1.57 19.87 10.36
C PRO A 43 -2.21 19.06 11.50
N GLY A 44 -1.38 18.35 12.27
CA GLY A 44 -1.82 17.53 13.40
C GLY A 44 -1.28 16.10 13.32
N LEU A 45 -1.62 15.28 14.32
CA LEU A 45 -1.34 13.85 14.29
C LEU A 45 -2.43 13.14 13.51
N HIS A 46 -2.01 12.31 12.57
CA HIS A 46 -2.89 11.52 11.73
C HIS A 46 -2.50 10.05 11.77
N THR A 47 -3.50 9.16 11.78
CA THR A 47 -3.23 7.73 11.61
C THR A 47 -3.34 7.37 10.14
N VAL A 48 -2.23 6.94 9.54
CA VAL A 48 -2.17 6.47 8.16
C VAL A 48 -2.13 4.94 8.14
N CYS A 49 -3.13 4.32 7.51
CA CYS A 49 -3.22 2.88 7.34
C CYS A 49 -3.11 2.50 5.86
N LEU A 50 -2.34 1.45 5.57
CA LEU A 50 -2.13 0.94 4.22
C LEU A 50 -2.71 -0.47 4.09
N TRP A 51 -3.49 -0.70 3.04
CA TRP A 51 -4.08 -1.99 2.72
C TRP A 51 -3.56 -2.53 1.39
N GLY A 52 -3.10 -3.77 1.38
CA GLY A 52 -2.80 -4.54 0.17
C GLY A 52 -4.10 -5.00 -0.46
N ILE A 53 -4.30 -4.65 -1.73
CA ILE A 53 -5.48 -5.01 -2.52
C ILE A 53 -5.00 -5.89 -3.67
N SER A 54 -5.53 -7.11 -3.75
CA SER A 54 -5.21 -8.07 -4.81
C SER A 54 -6.08 -7.82 -6.04
N VAL A 55 -5.47 -7.92 -7.23
CA VAL A 55 -6.20 -7.95 -8.51
C VAL A 55 -6.80 -9.34 -8.81
N LEU A 56 -6.44 -10.35 -8.02
CA LEU A 56 -6.92 -11.73 -8.12
C LEU A 56 -8.10 -12.03 -7.19
N ALA A 57 -8.73 -10.99 -6.65
CA ALA A 57 -9.87 -11.07 -5.72
C ALA A 57 -9.57 -11.75 -4.37
N ASP A 58 -8.30 -11.80 -3.95
CA ASP A 58 -7.97 -12.16 -2.56
C ASP A 58 -8.53 -11.10 -1.59
N PRO A 59 -8.88 -11.49 -0.35
CA PRO A 59 -9.28 -10.54 0.68
C PRO A 59 -8.23 -9.45 0.91
N PRO A 60 -8.64 -8.19 1.14
CA PRO A 60 -7.72 -7.12 1.51
C PRO A 60 -6.91 -7.47 2.75
N ALA A 61 -5.61 -7.17 2.72
CA ALA A 61 -4.69 -7.39 3.83
C ALA A 61 -4.17 -6.08 4.40
N LEU A 62 -4.21 -5.91 5.73
CA LEU A 62 -3.61 -4.75 6.37
C LEU A 62 -2.08 -4.87 6.31
N LEU A 63 -1.42 -3.93 5.65
CA LEU A 63 0.05 -3.84 5.62
C LEU A 63 0.58 -3.16 6.89
N GLY A 64 -0.18 -2.21 7.43
CA GLY A 64 0.10 -1.59 8.70
C GLY A 64 -0.54 -0.22 8.85
N CYS A 65 -0.54 0.28 10.09
CA CYS A 65 -0.93 1.64 10.44
C CYS A 65 0.22 2.33 11.18
N ARG A 66 0.43 3.62 10.90
CA ARG A 66 1.38 4.46 11.63
C ARG A 66 0.79 5.83 11.91
N VAL A 67 1.13 6.39 13.07
CA VAL A 67 0.83 7.78 13.40
C VAL A 67 1.95 8.65 12.81
N ALA A 68 1.57 9.70 12.09
CA ALA A 68 2.45 10.68 11.48
C ALA A 68 1.97 12.10 11.78
#